data_AF-A0A3D4W5H8-F1
#
_entry.id   AF-A0A3D4W5H8-F1
#
_cell.length_a   1.000
_cell.length_b   1.000
_cell.length_c   1.000
_cell.angle_alpha   90.00
_cell.angle_beta   90.00
_cell.angle_gamma   90.00
#
_symmetry.space_group_name_H-M   'P 1'
#
loop_
_entity.id
_entity.type
_entity.pdbx_description
1 polymer ?
#
loop_
_entity_poly.entity_id
_entity_poly.type
_entity_poly.pdbx_seq_one_letter_code
_entity_poly.pdbx_strand_id
1 'polypeptide(L)'
;GEMYIGGRLINDVPPKDRDIAMVFQSYALYPHMTVYKNIAFGLELRKTPKDEIDRRVHEAAKILEIEHLLDRKPKALSGGQRQRVALG
;
A
#
# COMPACT_ATOMS: atom_id res chain seq x y z
N GLY A 1 -15.59 3.80 25.14
CA GLY A 1 -14.19 4.17 25.33
C GLY A 1 -13.81 5.20 24.29
N GLU A 2 -12.90 6.11 24.60
CA GLU A 2 -12.44 7.17 23.69
C GLU A 2 -11.13 6.76 23.01
N MET A 3 -11.01 7.00 21.70
CA MET A 3 -9.83 6.69 20.91
C MET A 3 -9.25 7.97 20.31
N TYR A 4 -7.97 8.23 20.57
CA TYR A 4 -7.26 9.42 20.10
C TYR A 4 -6.10 9.03 19.18
N ILE A 5 -5.92 9.75 18.06
CA ILE A 5 -4.72 9.69 17.21
C ILE A 5 -4.16 11.10 17.11
N GLY A 6 -2.88 11.29 17.45
CA GLY A 6 -2.24 12.61 17.43
C GLY A 6 -2.94 13.67 18.29
N GLY A 7 -3.61 13.27 19.37
CA GLY A 7 -4.39 14.17 20.24
C GLY A 7 -5.80 14.48 19.76
N ARG A 8 -6.24 13.97 18.60
CA ARG A 8 -7.60 14.16 18.07
C ARG A 8 -8.47 12.95 18.41
N LEU A 9 -9.69 13.18 18.93
CA LEU A 9 -10.70 12.13 19.13
C LEU A 9 -11.20 11.64 17.75
N ILE A 10 -11.11 10.34 17.49
CA ILE A 10 -11.37 9.76 16.16
C ILE A 10 -12.54 8.76 16.11
N ASN A 11 -13.30 8.62 17.21
CA ASN A 11 -14.38 7.65 17.32
C ASN A 11 -15.34 7.68 16.11
N ASP A 12 -15.76 8.87 15.69
CA ASP A 12 -16.73 9.07 14.61
C ASP A 12 -16.09 9.51 13.28
N VAL A 13 -14.76 9.56 13.20
CA VAL A 13 -14.05 9.93 11.96
C VAL A 13 -14.07 8.73 11.01
N PRO A 14 -14.52 8.85 9.74
CA PRO A 14 -14.48 7.75 8.79
C PRO A 14 -13.03 7.25 8.53
N PRO A 15 -12.79 5.95 8.29
CA PRO A 15 -11.43 5.40 8.16
C PRO A 15 -10.52 6.13 7.16
N LYS A 16 -11.08 6.58 6.03
CA LYS A 16 -10.35 7.33 4.99
C LYS A 16 -9.79 8.68 5.47
N ASP A 17 -10.40 9.27 6.50
CA ASP A 17 -10.07 10.61 7.00
C ASP A 17 -9.20 10.56 8.26
N ARG A 18 -8.76 9.35 8.66
CA ARG A 18 -7.91 9.13 9.85
C ARG A 18 -6.41 9.25 9.59
N ASP A 19 -6.00 9.44 8.33
CA ASP A 19 -4.60 9.52 7.88
C ASP A 19 -3.69 8.40 8.43
N ILE A 20 -4.21 7.17 8.44
CA ILE A 20 -3.48 5.96 8.83
C ILE A 20 -3.36 5.01 7.64
N ALA A 21 -2.18 4.39 7.49
CA ALA A 21 -1.99 3.24 6.61
C ALA A 21 -2.17 1.95 7.42
N MET A 22 -3.04 1.05 6.95
CA MET A 22 -3.30 -0.24 7.61
C MET A 22 -2.75 -1.37 6.76
N VAL A 23 -1.83 -2.15 7.31
CA VAL A 23 -1.32 -3.39 6.70
C VAL A 23 -2.09 -4.57 7.30
N PHE A 24 -2.84 -5.30 6.47
CA PHE A 24 -3.62 -6.46 6.92
C PHE A 24 -2.75 -7.72 7.00
N GLN A 25 -3.02 -8.58 7.99
CA GLN A 25 -2.34 -9.89 8.12
C GLN A 25 -2.58 -10.85 6.94
N SER A 26 -3.66 -10.67 6.16
CA SER A 26 -3.93 -11.43 4.92
C SER A 26 -3.25 -10.85 3.67
N TYR A 27 -2.32 -9.91 3.86
CA TYR A 27 -1.62 -9.14 2.84
C TYR A 27 -2.49 -8.13 2.07
N ALA A 28 -3.83 -8.20 2.16
CA ALA A 28 -4.81 -7.30 1.51
C ALA A 28 -4.46 -6.86 0.07
N LEU A 29 -3.71 -7.68 -0.66
CA LEU A 29 -3.32 -7.39 -2.03
C LEU A 29 -4.50 -7.65 -2.95
N TYR A 30 -4.80 -6.70 -3.83
CA TYR A 30 -5.76 -6.87 -4.91
C TYR A 30 -5.23 -7.95 -5.89
N PRO A 31 -5.86 -9.15 -5.95
CA PRO A 31 -5.29 -10.30 -6.64
C PRO A 31 -5.34 -10.18 -8.17
N HIS A 32 -6.14 -9.25 -8.68
CA HIS A 32 -6.29 -8.94 -10.09
C HIS A 32 -5.31 -7.86 -10.57
N MET A 33 -4.62 -7.18 -9.64
CA MET A 33 -3.63 -6.15 -9.90
C MET A 33 -2.20 -6.71 -9.83
N THR A 34 -1.25 -6.07 -10.52
CA THR A 34 0.19 -6.36 -10.35
C THR A 34 0.71 -5.75 -9.05
N VAL A 35 1.92 -6.12 -8.62
CA VAL A 35 2.59 -5.50 -7.47
C VAL A 35 2.66 -3.99 -7.63
N TYR A 36 3.08 -3.51 -8.81
CA TYR A 36 3.09 -2.07 -9.13
C TYR A 36 1.74 -1.42 -8.86
N LYS A 37 0.67 -2.01 -9.40
CA LYS A 37 -0.69 -1.46 -9.25
C LYS A 37 -1.20 -1.50 -7.81
N ASN A 38 -0.78 -2.48 -7.02
CA ASN A 38 -1.13 -2.55 -5.60
C ASN A 38 -0.52 -1.37 -4.83
N ILE A 39 0.76 -1.07 -5.05
CA ILE A 39 1.47 0.04 -4.38
C ILE A 39 0.96 1.40 -4.91
N ALA A 40 0.74 1.50 -6.23
CA ALA A 40 0.26 2.73 -6.88
C ALA A 40 -1.18 3.11 -6.47
N PHE A 41 -2.03 2.14 -6.13
CA PHE A 41 -3.47 2.35 -5.92
C PHE A 41 -3.79 3.46 -4.91
N GLY A 42 -3.07 3.50 -3.79
CA GLY A 42 -3.27 4.55 -2.77
C GLY A 42 -2.93 5.95 -3.28
N LEU A 43 -1.91 6.07 -4.15
CA LEU A 43 -1.50 7.34 -4.76
C LEU A 43 -2.45 7.76 -5.89
N GLU A 44 -2.95 6.79 -6.67
CA GLU A 44 -3.98 7.04 -7.69
C GLU A 44 -5.28 7.57 -7.07
N LEU A 45 -5.71 7.00 -5.94
CA LEU A 45 -6.87 7.47 -5.17
C LEU A 45 -6.70 8.92 -4.66
N ARG A 46 -5.47 9.32 -4.35
CA ARG A 46 -5.11 10.69 -3.96
C ARG A 46 -4.93 11.62 -5.15
N LYS A 47 -5.15 11.15 -6.39
CA LYS A 47 -4.97 11.89 -7.64
C LYS A 47 -3.54 12.42 -7.86
N THR A 48 -2.54 11.70 -7.34
CA THR A 48 -1.14 12.02 -7.56
C THR A 48 -0.78 11.96 -9.06
N PRO A 49 0.05 12.86 -9.59
CA PRO A 49 0.54 12.80 -10.97
C PRO A 49 1.23 11.46 -11.29
N LYS A 50 1.07 10.96 -12.52
CA LYS A 50 1.56 9.62 -12.92
C LYS A 50 3.08 9.47 -12.81
N ASP A 51 3.82 10.50 -13.18
CA ASP A 51 5.28 10.58 -13.05
C ASP A 51 5.73 10.50 -11.59
N GLU A 52 4.99 11.13 -10.69
CA GLU A 52 5.27 11.07 -9.26
C GLU A 52 4.88 9.71 -8.64
N ILE A 53 3.80 9.09 -9.12
CA ILE A 53 3.43 7.71 -8.75
C ILE A 53 4.57 6.77 -9.13
N ASP A 54 5.01 6.82 -10.39
CA ASP A 54 6.04 5.92 -10.91
C ASP A 54 7.34 6.03 -10.09
N ARG A 55 7.80 7.27 -9.85
CA ARG A 55 8.98 7.52 -9.00
C ARG A 55 8.83 6.94 -7.59
N ARG A 56 7.71 7.21 -6.92
CA ARG A 56 7.47 6.75 -5.54
C ARG A 56 7.33 5.22 -5.45
N VAL A 57 6.67 4.60 -6.43
CA VAL A 57 6.52 3.14 -6.49
C VAL A 57 7.87 2.48 -6.71
N HIS A 58 8.70 2.99 -7.62
CA HIS A 58 10.05 2.47 -7.84
C HIS A 58 10.97 2.66 -6.62
N GLU A 59 10.88 3.80 -5.93
CA GLU A 59 11.62 4.04 -4.70
C GLU A 59 11.24 3.04 -3.59
N ALA A 60 9.95 2.85 -3.34
CA ALA A 60 9.46 1.87 -2.37
C ALA A 60 9.86 0.44 -2.77
N ALA A 61 9.75 0.11 -4.05
CA ALA A 61 10.12 -1.21 -4.56
C ALA A 61 11.61 -1.50 -4.41
N LYS A 62 12.47 -0.49 -4.55
CA LYS A 62 13.92 -0.60 -4.35
C LYS A 62 14.26 -0.84 -2.89
N ILE A 63 13.65 -0.09 -1.97
CA ILE A 63 13.86 -0.24 -0.51
C ILE A 63 13.46 -1.63 -0.04
N LEU A 64 12.38 -2.19 -0.61
CA LEU A 64 11.85 -3.50 -0.24
C LEU A 64 12.45 -4.66 -1.05
N GLU A 65 13.38 -4.37 -1.97
CA GLU A 65 14.01 -5.34 -2.88
C GLU A 65 13.00 -6.13 -3.73
N ILE A 66 11.93 -5.47 -4.17
CA ILE A 66 10.83 -6.07 -4.96
C ILE A 66 10.70 -5.50 -6.37
N GLU A 67 11.66 -4.71 -6.86
CA GLU A 67 11.63 -4.12 -8.21
C GLU A 67 11.38 -5.18 -9.30
N HIS A 68 12.05 -6.33 -9.21
CA HIS A 68 11.89 -7.47 -10.14
C HIS A 68 10.52 -8.17 -10.06
N LEU A 69 9.66 -7.78 -9.12
CA LEU A 69 8.33 -8.33 -8.90
C LEU A 69 7.21 -7.37 -9.32
N LEU A 70 7.52 -6.14 -9.72
CA LEU A 70 6.54 -5.09 -10.03
C LEU A 70 5.47 -5.52 -11.05
N ASP A 71 5.88 -6.27 -12.07
CA ASP A 71 4.99 -6.77 -13.13
C ASP A 71 4.25 -8.07 -12.78
N ARG A 72 4.59 -8.69 -11.64
CA ARG A 72 3.98 -9.94 -11.21
C ARG A 72 2.65 -9.67 -10.51
N LYS A 73 1.72 -10.63 -10.60
CA LYS A 73 0.51 -10.64 -9.76
C LYS A 73 0.79 -11.34 -8.43
N PRO A 74 0.07 -11.01 -7.34
CA PRO A 74 0.27 -11.64 -6.02
C PRO A 74 0.24 -13.17 -6.00
N LYS A 75 -0.50 -13.79 -6.93
CA LYS A 75 -0.58 -15.25 -7.09
C LYS A 75 0.74 -15.88 -7.56
N ALA A 76 1.60 -15.14 -8.24
CA ALA A 76 2.90 -15.59 -8.74
C ALA A 76 4.05 -15.35 -7.75
N LEU A 77 3.74 -14.85 -6.55
CA LEU A 77 4.72 -14.55 -5.51
C LEU A 77 4.77 -15.67 -4.46
N SER A 78 5.93 -15.86 -3.84
CA SER A 78 6.07 -16.66 -2.62
C SER A 78 5.40 -15.94 -1.43
N GLY A 79 5.19 -16.66 -0.32
CA GLY A 79 4.60 -16.06 0.90
C GLY A 79 5.41 -14.87 1.43
N GLY A 80 6.74 -15.02 1.52
CA GLY A 80 7.62 -13.93 1.97
C GLY A 80 7.69 -12.75 1.00
N GLN A 81 7.52 -12.99 -0.30
CA GLN A 81 7.40 -11.90 -1.30
C GLN A 81 6.08 -11.15 -1.13
N ARG A 82 4.95 -11.83 -0.89
CA ARG A 82 3.67 -11.16 -0.60
C ARG A 82 3.72 -10.29 0.64
N GLN A 83 4.45 -10.72 1.68
CA GLN A 83 4.63 -9.93 2.89
C GLN A 83 5.40 -8.64 2.62
N ARG A 84 6.50 -8.70 1.86
CA ARG A 84 7.27 -7.50 1.48
C ARG A 84 6.44 -6.53 0.64
N VAL A 85 5.64 -7.04 -0.30
CA VAL A 85 4.74 -6.22 -1.12
C VAL A 85 3.65 -5.55 -0.27
N ALA A 86 3.13 -6.20 0.76
CA ALA A 86 2.11 -5.61 1.64
C ALA A 86 2.66 -4.53 2.58
N LEU A 87 3.99 -4.42 2.72
CA LEU A 87 4.65 -3.39 3.53
C LEU A 87 4.98 -2.11 2.73
N GLY A 88 4.94 -2.17 1.39
CA GLY A 88 5.20 -1.04 0.49
C GLY A 88 3.92 -0.36 0.06
#